data_AF-A0A936YM94-F1
#
_entry.id   AF-A0A936YM94-F1
#
_cell.length_a   1.000
_cell.length_b   1.000
_cell.length_c   1.000
_cell.angle_alpha   90.00
_cell.angle_beta   90.00
_cell.angle_gamma   90.00
#
_symmetry.space_group_name_H-M   'P 1'
#
loop_
_entity.id
_entity.type
_entity.pdbx_description
1 polymer ?
#
loop_
_entity_poly.entity_id
_entity_poly.type
_entity_poly.pdbx_seq_one_letter_code
_entity_poly.pdbx_strand_id
1 'polypeptide(L)'
;MLQFKTSSGTVSVNNWGYQLQGAGGKPLDPGLLASATHDLLVIDASRDGSDANRFTVDEIARMKDGMGGRSVVVSYISIGEASDFRDYWQSDWTVNGRATGRLTDAAPDWLGPVNPDWPESRKVRYWDQDWQNIMFNDDKTGDIDHIVKAGFDAAYLDIVDAYYFWGAEVKPGQRQTDDPKNEKQAAQRMVDFIVDMTKHARETNEDFFVIPQNGAWIIDALGSDTARMEKYLDVIGGIAVEDLYYRGGKDENNALRPDKQTIKVLQRDFIDNGIPVFVVDYISGKKRVEAFNEMVLKDGFIPFAAPHRDLDKLIGTHDGEPAYIKPSERVDNLRGSNLAETVDGLGGNDRIDGRDGNDRLFGGAGDDRLLGGDGNDRLNGGLGKDRLTGGAGADQFVFDTKPGKANIDTIVDFEVGQDSIRLDYKIFAGLDDGPLPASAFVVATQAVDDDDRIIYNSETGALYYDADGSGSGSRVQFAALAPGLTLTESDFTVF
;
A
#
# COMPACT_ATOMS: atom_id res chain seq x y z
N MET A 1 6.86 -15.17 -9.30
CA MET A 1 6.35 -14.73 -8.00
C MET A 1 7.47 -14.90 -7.00
N LEU A 2 8.04 -13.78 -6.56
CA LEU A 2 9.16 -13.77 -5.62
C LEU A 2 8.63 -14.09 -4.23
N GLN A 3 9.46 -14.70 -3.38
CA GLN A 3 9.07 -15.06 -2.02
C GLN A 3 10.07 -14.44 -1.06
N PHE A 4 9.57 -13.61 -0.15
CA PHE A 4 10.36 -13.02 0.92
C PHE A 4 10.02 -13.73 2.23
N LYS A 5 11.03 -14.13 3.00
CA LYS A 5 10.83 -14.58 4.37
C LYS A 5 10.82 -13.34 5.26
N THR A 6 9.75 -13.15 6.02
CA THR A 6 9.66 -12.08 7.01
C THR A 6 9.28 -12.65 8.38
N SER A 7 9.42 -11.83 9.43
CA SER A 7 9.05 -12.22 10.80
C SER A 7 7.57 -12.57 10.96
N SER A 8 6.70 -12.12 10.06
CA SER A 8 5.26 -12.43 10.02
C SER A 8 4.90 -13.55 9.04
N GLY A 9 5.88 -14.16 8.39
CA GLY A 9 5.72 -15.29 7.46
C GLY A 9 6.25 -15.02 6.07
N THR A 10 6.03 -15.97 5.15
CA THR A 10 6.43 -15.79 3.76
C THR A 10 5.44 -14.89 3.01
N VAL A 11 5.97 -13.88 2.31
CA VAL A 11 5.20 -12.94 1.48
C VAL A 11 5.56 -13.13 0.01
N SER A 12 4.53 -13.26 -0.83
CA SER A 12 4.68 -13.35 -2.28
C SER A 12 4.69 -11.96 -2.90
N VAL A 13 5.82 -11.54 -3.46
CA VAL A 13 5.99 -10.21 -4.05
C VAL A 13 5.97 -10.31 -5.57
N ASN A 14 5.03 -9.59 -6.18
CA ASN A 14 4.91 -9.40 -7.63
C ASN A 14 4.93 -7.93 -8.02
N ASN A 15 4.70 -7.05 -7.06
CA ASN A 15 4.61 -5.63 -7.29
C ASN A 15 5.10 -4.86 -6.05
N TRP A 16 5.34 -3.56 -6.21
CA TRP A 16 5.81 -2.72 -5.11
C TRP A 16 5.38 -1.27 -5.25
N GLY A 17 5.37 -0.54 -4.14
CA GLY A 17 5.04 0.87 -4.05
C GLY A 17 6.05 1.64 -3.22
N TYR A 18 6.24 2.92 -3.54
CA TYR A 18 7.21 3.80 -2.88
C TYR A 18 6.57 5.17 -2.59
N GLN A 19 6.43 5.52 -1.31
CA GLN A 19 5.83 6.80 -0.87
C GLN A 19 6.50 7.29 0.42
N LEU A 20 7.19 8.43 0.36
CA LEU A 20 7.95 8.98 1.50
C LEU A 20 7.23 10.09 2.25
N GLN A 21 6.16 10.65 1.68
CA GLN A 21 5.38 11.71 2.29
C GLN A 21 3.90 11.63 1.90
N GLY A 22 3.02 12.26 2.66
CA GLY A 22 1.62 12.42 2.29
C GLY A 22 1.44 13.46 1.18
N ALA A 23 0.32 13.39 0.47
CA ALA A 23 0.02 14.25 -0.68
C ALA A 23 0.27 15.75 -0.39
N GLY A 24 1.07 16.40 -1.24
CA GLY A 24 1.47 17.79 -1.09
C GLY A 24 2.41 18.07 0.08
N GLY A 25 3.21 17.09 0.49
CA GLY A 25 4.17 17.20 1.61
C GLY A 25 3.51 17.15 2.99
N LYS A 26 2.28 16.63 3.08
CA LYS A 26 1.59 16.40 4.36
C LYS A 26 2.19 15.18 5.07
N PRO A 27 1.90 14.99 6.36
CA PRO A 27 2.23 13.74 7.03
C PRO A 27 1.61 12.54 6.30
N LEU A 28 2.34 11.41 6.24
CA LEU A 28 1.81 10.15 5.73
C LEU A 28 0.57 9.73 6.52
N ASP A 29 -0.44 9.26 5.79
CA ASP A 29 -1.68 8.75 6.38
C ASP A 29 -1.57 7.24 6.59
N PRO A 30 -1.49 6.76 7.84
CA PRO A 30 -1.35 5.34 8.13
C PRO A 30 -2.58 4.51 7.73
N GLY A 31 -3.77 5.11 7.68
CA GLY A 31 -4.99 4.45 7.24
C GLY A 31 -4.97 4.19 5.75
N LEU A 32 -4.54 5.18 4.95
CA LEU A 32 -4.32 5.00 3.52
C LEU A 32 -3.20 3.99 3.27
N LEU A 33 -2.02 4.14 3.88
CA LEU A 33 -0.95 3.15 3.68
C LEU A 33 -1.36 1.72 4.04
N ALA A 34 -2.23 1.55 5.05
CA ALA A 34 -2.74 0.25 5.44
C ALA A 34 -3.71 -0.37 4.44
N SER A 35 -4.35 0.41 3.58
CA SER A 35 -5.15 -0.17 2.51
C SER A 35 -4.30 -0.61 1.32
N ALA A 36 -2.97 -0.40 1.31
CA ALA A 36 -2.12 -0.64 0.14
C ALA A 36 -2.29 -2.05 -0.48
N THR A 37 -2.34 -2.14 -1.80
CA THR A 37 -2.40 -3.35 -2.64
C THR A 37 -1.02 -3.77 -3.10
N HIS A 38 0.00 -3.10 -2.59
CA HIS A 38 1.37 -3.38 -2.90
C HIS A 38 1.87 -4.55 -2.08
N ASP A 39 2.42 -5.57 -2.73
CA ASP A 39 3.00 -6.73 -2.03
C ASP A 39 4.29 -6.34 -1.27
N LEU A 40 4.93 -5.24 -1.69
CA LEU A 40 6.04 -4.60 -1.00
C LEU A 40 5.85 -3.08 -0.98
N LEU A 41 5.90 -2.47 0.20
CA LEU A 41 5.62 -1.05 0.41
C LEU A 41 6.82 -0.38 1.06
N VAL A 42 7.45 0.57 0.35
CA VAL A 42 8.54 1.41 0.86
C VAL A 42 7.96 2.75 1.34
N ILE A 43 8.15 3.06 2.61
CA ILE A 43 7.68 4.30 3.27
C ILE A 43 8.75 4.86 4.21
N ASP A 44 8.61 6.09 4.66
CA ASP A 44 9.44 6.60 5.77
C ASP A 44 9.09 5.90 7.10
N ALA A 45 10.05 5.85 8.04
CA ALA A 45 9.80 5.35 9.40
C ALA A 45 8.80 6.21 10.20
N SER A 46 8.58 7.44 9.74
CA SER A 46 7.79 8.47 10.39
C SER A 46 6.84 9.16 9.41
N ARG A 47 5.81 9.80 9.94
CA ARG A 47 4.82 10.45 9.07
C ARG A 47 5.37 11.69 8.38
N ASP A 48 6.33 12.38 9.00
CA ASP A 48 6.78 13.71 8.57
C ASP A 48 8.30 13.90 8.64
N GLY A 49 9.05 12.83 8.85
CA GLY A 49 10.51 12.84 8.99
C GLY A 49 11.04 12.86 10.42
N SER A 50 10.20 13.20 11.41
CA SER A 50 10.61 13.39 12.83
C SER A 50 10.48 12.12 13.68
N ASP A 51 11.28 12.01 14.75
CA ASP A 51 11.19 10.90 15.71
C ASP A 51 9.87 10.94 16.49
N ALA A 52 9.37 12.14 16.76
CA ALA A 52 8.12 12.36 17.48
C ALA A 52 6.88 11.76 16.77
N ASN A 53 6.93 11.67 15.44
CA ASN A 53 5.83 11.17 14.61
C ASN A 53 6.15 9.85 13.90
N ARG A 54 7.08 9.05 14.45
CA ARG A 54 7.32 7.66 14.02
C ARG A 54 6.02 6.84 14.03
N PHE A 55 5.91 5.91 13.08
CA PHE A 55 4.81 4.96 13.06
C PHE A 55 4.87 4.04 14.29
N THR A 56 3.69 3.70 14.80
CA THR A 56 3.56 2.73 15.90
C THR A 56 3.64 1.31 15.38
N VAL A 57 3.94 0.35 16.27
CA VAL A 57 3.94 -1.09 15.93
C VAL A 57 2.60 -1.52 15.32
N ASP A 58 1.48 -1.03 15.85
CA ASP A 58 0.13 -1.37 15.37
C ASP A 58 -0.15 -0.83 13.97
N GLU A 59 0.41 0.32 13.61
CA GLU A 59 0.25 0.90 12.27
C GLU A 59 1.05 0.13 11.22
N ILE A 60 2.30 -0.22 11.54
CA ILE A 60 3.12 -1.06 10.65
C ILE A 60 2.51 -2.44 10.50
N ALA A 61 2.01 -3.04 11.59
CA ALA A 61 1.28 -4.31 11.52
C ALA A 61 0.07 -4.22 10.57
N ARG A 62 -0.74 -3.15 10.65
CA ARG A 62 -1.87 -2.95 9.72
C ARG A 62 -1.44 -2.80 8.26
N MET A 63 -0.33 -2.12 7.99
CA MET A 63 0.23 -2.01 6.64
C MET A 63 0.70 -3.35 6.09
N LYS A 64 1.27 -4.21 6.94
CA LYS A 64 1.69 -5.57 6.57
C LYS A 64 0.51 -6.50 6.30
N ASP A 65 -0.65 -6.22 6.89
CA ASP A 65 -1.87 -7.00 6.77
C ASP A 65 -2.89 -6.44 5.73
N GLY A 66 -2.50 -5.43 4.92
CA GLY A 66 -3.38 -4.57 4.12
C GLY A 66 -4.31 -5.24 3.09
N MET A 67 -5.12 -4.43 2.40
CA MET A 67 -6.24 -4.89 1.56
C MET A 67 -5.83 -5.66 0.29
N GLY A 68 -4.56 -5.68 -0.07
CA GLY A 68 -4.00 -6.54 -1.12
C GLY A 68 -3.57 -7.94 -0.66
N GLY A 69 -3.67 -8.23 0.64
CA GLY A 69 -3.04 -9.38 1.28
C GLY A 69 -1.76 -8.99 2.03
N ARG A 70 -1.00 -9.98 2.51
CA ARG A 70 0.23 -9.71 3.26
C ARG A 70 1.24 -8.96 2.40
N SER A 71 1.82 -7.92 2.97
CA SER A 71 2.85 -7.09 2.34
C SER A 71 4.14 -7.10 3.12
N VAL A 72 5.26 -6.93 2.42
CA VAL A 72 6.54 -6.56 3.02
C VAL A 72 6.52 -5.05 3.23
N VAL A 73 6.65 -4.57 4.46
CA VAL A 73 6.73 -3.12 4.73
C VAL A 73 8.16 -2.74 5.04
N VAL A 74 8.69 -1.78 4.28
CA VAL A 74 10.11 -1.41 4.23
C VAL A 74 10.27 0.06 4.60
N SER A 75 11.16 0.34 5.55
CA SER A 75 11.46 1.72 5.95
C SER A 75 12.56 2.31 5.10
N TYR A 76 12.36 3.49 4.52
CA TYR A 76 13.43 4.32 3.99
C TYR A 76 14.39 4.75 5.09
N ILE A 77 15.68 4.76 4.78
CA ILE A 77 16.74 5.35 5.59
C ILE A 77 17.87 5.83 4.69
N SER A 78 18.35 7.06 4.90
CA SER A 78 19.54 7.58 4.22
C SER A 78 20.78 7.24 5.03
N ILE A 79 21.67 6.43 4.45
CA ILE A 79 22.85 5.91 5.17
C ILE A 79 24.15 6.61 4.74
N GLY A 80 24.13 7.27 3.59
CA GLY A 80 25.27 8.01 3.03
C GLY A 80 25.16 9.53 3.18
N GLU A 81 24.02 10.04 3.67
CA GLU A 81 23.77 11.47 3.91
C GLU A 81 23.01 11.73 5.21
N ALA A 82 23.29 12.89 5.82
CA ALA A 82 22.58 13.44 6.96
C ALA A 82 21.67 14.58 6.48
N SER A 83 20.39 14.55 6.87
CA SER A 83 19.40 15.55 6.46
C SER A 83 18.99 16.46 7.60
N ASP A 84 18.79 17.76 7.31
CA ASP A 84 18.51 18.78 8.32
C ASP A 84 17.09 18.77 8.92
N PHE A 85 16.22 17.91 8.37
CA PHE A 85 14.87 17.65 8.88
C PHE A 85 14.78 16.44 9.82
N ARG A 86 15.90 15.75 10.10
CA ARG A 86 15.97 14.63 11.06
C ARG A 86 16.38 15.13 12.44
N ASP A 87 15.91 14.46 13.48
CA ASP A 87 16.10 14.89 14.87
C ASP A 87 17.55 14.77 15.38
N TYR A 88 18.39 13.96 14.73
CA TYR A 88 19.83 13.94 15.02
C TYR A 88 20.55 15.24 14.62
N TRP A 89 19.95 16.06 13.75
CA TRP A 89 20.58 17.26 13.22
C TRP A 89 20.61 18.38 14.26
N GLN A 90 21.79 18.93 14.53
CA GLN A 90 21.92 20.09 15.40
C GLN A 90 22.10 21.37 14.58
N SER A 91 21.24 22.36 14.85
CA SER A 91 21.19 23.61 14.08
C SER A 91 22.47 24.46 14.18
N ASP A 92 23.35 24.20 15.15
CA ASP A 92 24.61 24.92 15.30
C ASP A 92 25.76 24.30 14.49
N TRP A 93 25.57 23.10 13.90
CA TRP A 93 26.52 22.53 12.95
C TRP A 93 26.74 23.42 11.73
N THR A 94 25.73 24.21 11.35
CA THR A 94 25.84 25.16 10.24
C THR A 94 25.52 26.58 10.68
N VAL A 95 26.10 27.56 9.99
CA VAL A 95 25.95 28.99 10.32
C VAL A 95 24.49 29.46 10.30
N ASN A 96 23.64 28.86 9.46
CA ASN A 96 22.24 29.25 9.28
C ASN A 96 21.23 28.17 9.71
N GLY A 97 21.70 27.10 10.38
CA GLY A 97 20.89 25.95 10.79
C GLY A 97 20.47 24.98 9.68
N ARG A 98 20.58 25.37 8.41
CA ARG A 98 20.23 24.51 7.26
C ARG A 98 21.44 23.75 6.78
N ALA A 99 21.24 22.57 6.19
CA ALA A 99 22.30 21.79 5.57
C ALA A 99 23.06 22.59 4.49
N THR A 100 22.39 23.51 3.79
CA THR A 100 23.04 24.46 2.84
C THR A 100 24.08 25.42 3.46
N GLY A 101 24.05 25.66 4.77
CA GLY A 101 24.93 26.63 5.45
C GLY A 101 26.35 26.12 5.66
N ARG A 102 27.35 27.01 5.68
CA ARG A 102 28.74 26.61 5.99
C ARG A 102 28.83 25.92 7.35
N LEU A 103 29.68 24.91 7.45
CA LEU A 103 29.97 24.23 8.72
C LEU A 103 30.60 25.20 9.72
N THR A 104 30.29 25.00 11.00
CA THR A 104 30.93 25.65 12.15
C THR A 104 31.93 24.71 12.81
N ASP A 105 32.65 25.19 13.82
CA ASP A 105 33.53 24.33 14.64
C ASP A 105 32.74 23.34 15.53
N ALA A 106 31.42 23.46 15.61
CA ALA A 106 30.55 22.52 16.32
C ALA A 106 30.10 21.35 15.43
N ALA A 107 30.29 21.44 14.11
CA ALA A 107 29.97 20.35 13.21
C ALA A 107 30.84 19.12 13.48
N PRO A 108 30.27 17.92 13.50
CA PRO A 108 31.05 16.71 13.72
C PRO A 108 31.92 16.38 12.51
N ASP A 109 33.06 15.73 12.76
CA ASP A 109 34.05 15.41 11.71
C ASP A 109 33.52 14.45 10.63
N TRP A 110 32.46 13.70 10.94
CA TRP A 110 31.78 12.84 9.98
C TRP A 110 30.88 13.59 9.00
N LEU A 111 30.52 14.86 9.28
CA LEU A 111 29.62 15.65 8.45
C LEU A 111 30.38 16.33 7.30
N GLY A 112 30.07 15.91 6.09
CA GLY A 112 30.74 16.33 4.87
C GLY A 112 30.08 17.51 4.14
N PRO A 113 30.36 17.67 2.84
CA PRO A 113 29.81 18.76 2.04
C PRO A 113 28.31 18.58 1.75
N VAL A 114 27.67 19.69 1.37
CA VAL A 114 26.28 19.74 0.88
C VAL A 114 26.12 18.90 -0.37
N ASN A 115 25.01 18.15 -0.45
CA ASN A 115 24.57 17.58 -1.71
C ASN A 115 23.92 18.71 -2.56
N PRO A 116 24.50 19.07 -3.72
CA PRO A 116 23.96 20.16 -4.52
C PRO A 116 22.57 19.87 -5.09
N ASP A 117 22.22 18.59 -5.28
CA ASP A 117 20.93 18.16 -5.82
C ASP A 117 19.85 18.08 -4.72
N TRP A 118 20.28 17.87 -3.47
CA TRP A 118 19.44 17.81 -2.26
C TRP A 118 19.99 18.75 -1.19
N PRO A 119 19.74 20.07 -1.30
CA PRO A 119 20.37 21.09 -0.46
C PRO A 119 20.10 20.95 1.05
N GLU A 120 19.05 20.22 1.43
CA GLU A 120 18.68 19.83 2.78
C GLU A 120 19.54 18.69 3.37
N SER A 121 20.47 18.11 2.60
CA SER A 121 21.33 17.02 3.04
C SER A 121 22.84 17.28 2.85
N ARG A 122 23.65 16.49 3.56
CA ARG A 122 25.12 16.48 3.46
C ARG A 122 25.66 15.06 3.42
N LYS A 123 26.70 14.83 2.60
CA LYS A 123 27.44 13.56 2.57
C LYS A 123 28.03 13.27 3.96
N VAL A 124 27.97 12.02 4.39
CA VAL A 124 28.55 11.59 5.67
C VAL A 124 29.70 10.62 5.47
N ARG A 125 30.62 10.61 6.42
CA ARG A 125 31.63 9.56 6.55
C ARG A 125 30.97 8.36 7.21
N TYR A 126 30.31 7.53 6.42
CA TYR A 126 29.56 6.37 6.91
C TYR A 126 30.41 5.29 7.62
N TRP A 127 31.74 5.42 7.57
CA TRP A 127 32.68 4.58 8.31
C TRP A 127 33.07 5.16 9.68
N ASP A 128 32.59 6.34 10.02
CA ASP A 128 32.84 6.98 11.32
C ASP A 128 31.90 6.40 12.38
N GLN A 129 32.43 6.07 13.55
CA GLN A 129 31.68 5.39 14.60
C GLN A 129 30.52 6.26 15.13
N ASP A 130 30.68 7.59 15.17
CA ASP A 130 29.61 8.45 15.67
C ASP A 130 28.42 8.49 14.72
N TRP A 131 28.66 8.46 13.41
CA TRP A 131 27.59 8.28 12.43
C TRP A 131 26.95 6.89 12.52
N GLN A 132 27.78 5.84 12.67
CA GLN A 132 27.26 4.49 12.83
C GLN A 132 26.39 4.38 14.08
N ASN A 133 26.76 5.02 15.19
CA ASN A 133 25.98 5.02 16.42
C ASN A 133 24.61 5.71 16.28
N ILE A 134 24.48 6.71 15.38
CA ILE A 134 23.17 7.30 15.04
C ILE A 134 22.28 6.27 14.33
N MET A 135 22.88 5.38 13.54
CA MET A 135 22.17 4.40 12.72
C MET A 135 21.84 3.14 13.51
N PHE A 136 22.79 2.61 14.30
CA PHE A 136 22.63 1.43 15.15
C PHE A 136 23.67 1.43 16.28
N ASN A 137 23.30 0.97 17.46
CA ASN A 137 24.22 0.90 18.60
C ASN A 137 23.79 -0.13 19.65
N ASP A 138 24.71 -0.52 20.53
CA ASP A 138 24.47 -1.54 21.57
C ASP A 138 23.39 -1.12 22.59
N ASP A 139 23.14 0.18 22.76
CA ASP A 139 22.07 0.71 23.62
C ASP A 139 20.69 0.63 22.94
N LYS A 140 20.63 0.19 21.68
CA LYS A 140 19.42 0.01 20.86
C LYS A 140 18.64 1.32 20.67
N THR A 141 19.35 2.42 20.43
CA THR A 141 18.77 3.76 20.22
C THR A 141 18.98 4.31 18.82
N GLY A 142 19.63 3.56 17.92
CA GLY A 142 19.87 4.00 16.56
C GLY A 142 18.60 3.97 15.71
N ASP A 143 18.64 4.63 14.55
CA ASP A 143 17.49 4.71 13.65
C ASP A 143 16.98 3.33 13.20
N ILE A 144 17.90 2.40 12.90
CA ILE A 144 17.57 1.01 12.59
C ILE A 144 16.96 0.29 13.79
N ASP A 145 17.43 0.56 15.01
CA ASP A 145 16.85 -0.06 16.20
C ASP A 145 15.38 0.33 16.36
N HIS A 146 15.05 1.59 16.09
CA HIS A 146 13.68 2.08 16.08
C HIS A 146 12.84 1.49 14.94
N ILE A 147 13.39 1.39 13.73
CA ILE A 147 12.72 0.78 12.57
C ILE A 147 12.37 -0.69 12.84
N VAL A 148 13.35 -1.48 13.27
CA VAL A 148 13.14 -2.92 13.51
C VAL A 148 12.19 -3.12 14.69
N LYS A 149 12.30 -2.30 15.74
CA LYS A 149 11.38 -2.32 16.88
C LYS A 149 9.94 -1.96 16.50
N ALA A 150 9.74 -1.09 15.51
CA ALA A 150 8.41 -0.74 14.99
C ALA A 150 7.77 -1.87 14.15
N GLY A 151 8.54 -2.91 13.79
CA GLY A 151 8.01 -4.11 13.11
C GLY A 151 8.14 -4.10 11.59
N PHE A 152 8.92 -3.17 11.03
CA PHE A 152 9.30 -3.19 9.61
C PHE A 152 10.04 -4.49 9.26
N ASP A 153 9.80 -4.99 8.05
CA ASP A 153 10.43 -6.23 7.56
C ASP A 153 11.84 -5.99 7.02
N ALA A 154 12.09 -4.78 6.52
CA ALA A 154 13.35 -4.41 5.91
C ALA A 154 13.61 -2.90 5.98
N ALA A 155 14.83 -2.51 5.63
CA ALA A 155 15.19 -1.11 5.37
C ALA A 155 15.59 -0.91 3.90
N TYR A 156 15.10 0.17 3.31
CA TYR A 156 15.44 0.66 1.98
C TYR A 156 16.54 1.70 2.13
N LEU A 157 17.76 1.36 1.70
CA LEU A 157 18.97 2.11 2.03
C LEU A 157 19.30 3.10 0.92
N ASP A 158 19.12 4.38 1.19
CA ASP A 158 19.43 5.42 0.23
C ASP A 158 20.87 5.95 0.36
N ILE A 159 21.37 6.52 -0.73
CA ILE A 159 22.71 7.09 -0.85
C ILE A 159 23.83 6.05 -0.62
N VAL A 160 23.58 4.80 -1.01
CA VAL A 160 24.63 3.75 -1.04
C VAL A 160 25.79 4.19 -1.94
N ASP A 161 25.49 4.89 -3.03
CA ASP A 161 26.44 5.46 -3.97
C ASP A 161 27.34 6.57 -3.39
N ALA A 162 27.19 6.96 -2.11
CA ALA A 162 28.17 7.79 -1.40
C ALA A 162 29.59 7.21 -1.45
N TYR A 163 29.73 5.88 -1.64
CA TYR A 163 31.05 5.30 -1.83
C TYR A 163 31.76 5.78 -3.10
N TYR A 164 31.05 6.13 -4.18
CA TYR A 164 31.66 6.74 -5.36
C TYR A 164 32.13 8.15 -5.06
N PHE A 165 31.30 8.95 -4.38
CA PHE A 165 31.68 10.31 -3.98
C PHE A 165 33.00 10.29 -3.20
N TRP A 166 33.02 9.53 -2.10
CA TRP A 166 34.21 9.44 -1.27
C TRP A 166 35.36 8.72 -1.97
N GLY A 167 35.10 7.72 -2.80
CA GLY A 167 36.12 6.90 -3.44
C GLY A 167 36.78 7.51 -4.68
N ALA A 168 36.02 8.25 -5.47
CA ALA A 168 36.41 8.72 -6.80
C ALA A 168 36.38 10.25 -6.95
N GLU A 169 35.41 10.94 -6.34
CA GLU A 169 35.21 12.38 -6.58
C GLU A 169 36.04 13.27 -5.64
N VAL A 170 36.20 12.87 -4.37
CA VAL A 170 37.00 13.63 -3.41
C VAL A 170 38.46 13.65 -3.85
N LYS A 171 39.01 14.84 -4.08
CA LYS A 171 40.40 15.00 -4.54
C LYS A 171 41.37 14.58 -3.43
N PRO A 172 42.55 14.00 -3.75
CA PRO A 172 43.51 13.56 -2.73
C PRO A 172 43.89 14.62 -1.69
N GLY A 173 43.98 15.90 -2.07
CA GLY A 173 44.29 16.99 -1.14
C GLY A 173 43.13 17.45 -0.24
N GLN A 174 41.92 16.93 -0.44
CA GLN A 174 40.73 17.20 0.38
C GLN A 174 40.40 16.04 1.31
N ARG A 175 41.09 14.90 1.16
CA ARG A 175 40.90 13.72 2.00
C ARG A 175 41.54 13.96 3.35
N GLN A 176 40.85 13.57 4.41
CA GLN A 176 41.48 13.40 5.72
C GLN A 176 42.24 12.07 5.78
N THR A 177 43.09 11.91 6.80
CA THR A 177 44.04 10.79 6.89
C THR A 177 43.38 9.42 6.82
N ASP A 178 42.20 9.27 7.42
CA ASP A 178 41.50 8.00 7.52
C ASP A 178 40.42 7.80 6.45
N ASP A 179 40.28 8.72 5.51
CA ASP A 179 39.36 8.58 4.37
C ASP A 179 39.79 7.40 3.47
N PRO A 180 38.84 6.73 2.78
CA PRO A 180 39.20 5.72 1.78
C PRO A 180 40.11 6.34 0.73
N LYS A 181 41.03 5.57 0.13
CA LYS A 181 41.99 6.11 -0.87
C LYS A 181 41.49 6.00 -2.30
N ASN A 182 40.48 5.17 -2.53
CA ASN A 182 39.93 4.86 -3.84
C ASN A 182 38.53 4.27 -3.68
N GLU A 183 37.85 4.10 -4.81
CA GLU A 183 36.51 3.51 -4.90
C GLU A 183 36.40 2.15 -4.24
N LYS A 184 37.38 1.26 -4.44
CA LYS A 184 37.38 -0.07 -3.81
C LYS A 184 37.35 0.02 -2.28
N GLN A 185 38.19 0.87 -1.68
CA GLN A 185 38.19 1.03 -0.21
C GLN A 185 36.91 1.67 0.31
N ALA A 186 36.32 2.60 -0.44
CA ALA A 186 35.04 3.19 -0.08
C ALA A 186 33.92 2.13 -0.15
N ALA A 187 33.84 1.36 -1.23
CA ALA A 187 32.87 0.28 -1.41
C ALA A 187 33.00 -0.79 -0.31
N GLN A 188 34.23 -1.18 0.04
CA GLN A 188 34.48 -2.12 1.15
C GLN A 188 33.88 -1.61 2.47
N ARG A 189 34.05 -0.31 2.77
CA ARG A 189 33.51 0.30 3.99
C ARG A 189 31.98 0.43 3.96
N MET A 190 31.40 0.75 2.81
CA MET A 190 29.94 0.81 2.66
C MET A 190 29.32 -0.58 2.85
N VAL A 191 29.93 -1.61 2.27
CA VAL A 191 29.49 -3.01 2.45
C VAL A 191 29.65 -3.44 3.90
N ASP A 192 30.79 -3.16 4.54
CA ASP A 192 31.01 -3.50 5.95
C ASP A 192 29.93 -2.83 6.84
N PHE A 193 29.65 -1.54 6.62
CA PHE A 193 28.60 -0.80 7.33
C PHE A 193 27.19 -1.38 7.13
N ILE A 194 26.79 -1.66 5.89
CA ILE A 194 25.48 -2.27 5.59
C ILE A 194 25.35 -3.66 6.23
N VAL A 195 26.39 -4.48 6.14
CA VAL A 195 26.40 -5.84 6.71
C VAL A 195 26.33 -5.81 8.23
N ASP A 196 27.10 -4.95 8.88
CA ASP A 196 27.12 -4.86 10.34
C ASP A 196 25.81 -4.27 10.88
N MET A 197 25.28 -3.23 10.24
CA MET A 197 23.96 -2.67 10.54
C MET A 197 22.84 -3.71 10.41
N THR A 198 22.85 -4.49 9.32
CA THR A 198 21.83 -5.52 9.08
C THR A 198 21.95 -6.68 10.07
N LYS A 199 23.17 -7.08 10.43
CA LYS A 199 23.38 -8.07 11.50
C LYS A 199 22.88 -7.59 12.85
N HIS A 200 23.11 -6.32 13.16
CA HIS A 200 22.60 -5.70 14.38
C HIS A 200 21.07 -5.68 14.42
N ALA A 201 20.43 -5.32 13.30
CA ALA A 201 18.98 -5.43 13.13
C ALA A 201 18.48 -6.88 13.33
N ARG A 202 19.22 -7.87 12.83
CA ARG A 202 18.91 -9.30 12.97
C ARG A 202 18.98 -9.83 14.40
N GLU A 203 19.60 -9.11 15.33
CA GLU A 203 19.51 -9.44 16.76
C GLU A 203 18.09 -9.24 17.31
N THR A 204 17.30 -8.36 16.69
CA THR A 204 15.89 -8.09 17.04
C THR A 204 14.92 -8.80 16.10
N ASN A 205 15.21 -8.85 14.79
CA ASN A 205 14.42 -9.54 13.78
C ASN A 205 15.32 -10.39 12.88
N GLU A 206 15.45 -11.70 13.15
CA GLU A 206 16.36 -12.61 12.43
C GLU A 206 16.17 -12.63 10.90
N ASP A 207 14.97 -12.30 10.42
CA ASP A 207 14.59 -12.28 9.01
C ASP A 207 14.74 -10.89 8.37
N PHE A 208 15.23 -9.89 9.11
CA PHE A 208 15.43 -8.54 8.58
C PHE A 208 16.45 -8.56 7.44
N PHE A 209 16.09 -7.87 6.36
CA PHE A 209 16.93 -7.69 5.19
C PHE A 209 16.94 -6.23 4.77
N VAL A 210 17.78 -5.90 3.79
CA VAL A 210 17.87 -4.54 3.28
C VAL A 210 17.73 -4.48 1.76
N ILE A 211 17.29 -3.34 1.26
CA ILE A 211 17.16 -3.05 -0.17
C ILE A 211 17.99 -1.79 -0.46
N PRO A 212 19.27 -1.91 -0.85
CA PRO A 212 20.04 -0.78 -1.34
C PRO A 212 19.36 -0.08 -2.52
N GLN A 213 19.30 1.24 -2.49
CA GLN A 213 18.95 2.09 -3.63
C GLN A 213 20.22 2.54 -4.36
N ASN A 214 20.20 2.44 -5.69
CA ASN A 214 21.33 2.73 -6.57
C ASN A 214 22.56 1.89 -6.17
N GLY A 215 23.78 2.40 -6.34
CA GLY A 215 24.99 1.64 -6.00
C GLY A 215 25.18 0.36 -6.84
N ALA A 216 24.59 0.30 -8.04
CA ALA A 216 24.54 -0.90 -8.87
C ALA A 216 25.91 -1.53 -9.17
N TRP A 217 27.00 -0.76 -9.14
CA TRP A 217 28.35 -1.26 -9.39
C TRP A 217 29.17 -1.57 -8.14
N ILE A 218 28.55 -1.61 -6.95
CA ILE A 218 29.29 -1.83 -5.71
C ILE A 218 30.03 -3.17 -5.71
N ILE A 219 29.45 -4.19 -6.34
CA ILE A 219 30.06 -5.51 -6.52
C ILE A 219 31.29 -5.43 -7.43
N ASP A 220 31.21 -4.71 -8.56
CA ASP A 220 32.37 -4.46 -9.41
C ASP A 220 33.47 -3.66 -8.68
N ALA A 221 33.09 -2.69 -7.85
CA ALA A 221 34.02 -1.88 -7.07
C ALA A 221 34.80 -2.69 -6.03
N LEU A 222 34.19 -3.74 -5.45
CA LEU A 222 34.89 -4.70 -4.58
C LEU A 222 35.99 -5.47 -5.35
N GLY A 223 35.80 -5.68 -6.65
CA GLY A 223 36.70 -6.44 -7.51
C GLY A 223 36.90 -7.87 -6.99
N SER A 224 38.14 -8.24 -6.67
CA SER A 224 38.48 -9.59 -6.19
C SER A 224 38.11 -9.88 -4.72
N ASP A 225 37.36 -9.02 -4.03
CA ASP A 225 36.99 -9.20 -2.62
C ASP A 225 35.69 -10.02 -2.48
N THR A 226 35.78 -11.31 -2.81
CA THR A 226 34.62 -12.20 -2.84
C THR A 226 33.99 -12.42 -1.46
N ALA A 227 34.78 -12.33 -0.38
CA ALA A 227 34.29 -12.52 0.97
C ALA A 227 33.30 -11.42 1.41
N ARG A 228 33.55 -10.17 1.01
CA ARG A 228 32.58 -9.07 1.24
C ARG A 228 31.39 -9.17 0.30
N MET A 229 31.62 -9.57 -0.96
CA MET A 229 30.54 -9.79 -1.92
C MET A 229 29.53 -10.82 -1.41
N GLU A 230 30.00 -11.97 -0.92
CA GLU A 230 29.13 -13.01 -0.35
C GLU A 230 28.33 -12.50 0.86
N LYS A 231 28.97 -11.77 1.78
CA LYS A 231 28.28 -11.18 2.94
C LYS A 231 27.26 -10.12 2.56
N TYR A 232 27.55 -9.33 1.53
CA TYR A 232 26.62 -8.33 1.02
C TYR A 232 25.39 -8.98 0.40
N LEU A 233 25.59 -9.99 -0.46
CA LEU A 233 24.51 -10.75 -1.08
C LEU A 233 23.65 -11.50 -0.05
N ASP A 234 24.19 -11.88 1.11
CA ASP A 234 23.45 -12.52 2.21
C ASP A 234 22.48 -11.57 2.96
N VAL A 235 22.78 -10.28 3.00
CA VAL A 235 21.98 -9.31 3.76
C VAL A 235 20.94 -8.58 2.91
N ILE A 236 21.14 -8.50 1.59
CA ILE A 236 20.21 -7.82 0.70
C ILE A 236 19.06 -8.76 0.28
N GLY A 237 17.83 -8.24 0.34
CA GLY A 237 16.65 -8.93 -0.22
C GLY A 237 16.30 -8.50 -1.64
N GLY A 238 16.95 -7.44 -2.13
CA GLY A 238 16.74 -6.86 -3.45
C GLY A 238 17.67 -5.67 -3.67
N ILE A 239 17.64 -5.10 -4.86
CA ILE A 239 18.24 -3.79 -5.15
C ILE A 239 17.20 -2.92 -5.85
N ALA A 240 17.14 -1.64 -5.51
CA ALA A 240 16.29 -0.68 -6.18
C ALA A 240 17.11 0.33 -6.98
N VAL A 241 16.63 0.74 -8.15
CA VAL A 241 17.33 1.68 -9.02
C VAL A 241 16.36 2.72 -9.55
N GLU A 242 16.79 3.97 -9.50
CA GLU A 242 16.05 5.11 -10.05
C GLU A 242 16.52 5.46 -11.47
N ASP A 243 15.61 6.02 -12.28
CA ASP A 243 15.90 6.64 -13.59
C ASP A 243 16.66 5.72 -14.57
N LEU A 244 16.23 4.45 -14.69
CA LEU A 244 16.96 3.44 -15.46
C LEU A 244 16.57 3.43 -16.95
N TYR A 245 15.28 3.63 -17.26
CA TYR A 245 14.74 3.58 -18.63
C TYR A 245 14.37 4.98 -19.13
N TYR A 246 13.64 5.68 -18.28
CA TYR A 246 13.28 7.08 -18.17
C TYR A 246 14.45 7.94 -17.73
N ARG A 247 14.89 8.94 -18.50
CA ARG A 247 15.42 10.16 -17.87
C ARG A 247 14.21 11.03 -17.56
N GLY A 248 14.02 11.43 -16.32
CA GLY A 248 13.14 12.53 -15.99
C GLY A 248 13.81 13.90 -16.21
N GLY A 249 13.85 14.70 -15.13
CA GLY A 249 14.14 16.14 -15.07
C GLY A 249 15.58 16.59 -15.36
N LYS A 250 15.85 17.87 -15.04
CA LYS A 250 17.16 18.50 -15.26
C LYS A 250 18.22 18.09 -14.23
N ASP A 251 17.79 17.63 -13.06
CA ASP A 251 18.60 17.37 -11.87
C ASP A 251 18.89 15.86 -11.73
N GLU A 252 19.33 15.22 -12.82
CA GLU A 252 19.37 13.76 -12.94
C GLU A 252 20.72 13.16 -13.23
N ASN A 253 20.96 12.04 -12.56
CA ASN A 253 22.21 11.28 -12.56
C ASN A 253 22.38 10.41 -13.82
N ASN A 254 21.32 10.15 -14.59
CA ASN A 254 21.39 9.33 -15.80
C ASN A 254 20.94 10.08 -17.06
N ALA A 255 21.86 10.32 -17.99
CA ALA A 255 21.55 10.95 -19.28
C ALA A 255 21.05 9.96 -20.35
N LEU A 256 21.15 8.64 -20.09
CA LEU A 256 20.85 7.56 -21.03
C LEU A 256 19.36 7.17 -20.98
N ARG A 257 18.85 6.55 -22.06
CA ARG A 257 17.45 6.10 -22.19
C ARG A 257 17.32 4.89 -23.13
N PRO A 258 17.27 3.64 -22.65
CA PRO A 258 17.61 3.18 -21.30
C PRO A 258 19.14 3.13 -21.08
N ASP A 259 19.59 3.08 -19.82
CA ASP A 259 20.98 2.74 -19.49
C ASP A 259 21.23 1.24 -19.59
N LYS A 260 21.52 0.81 -20.83
CA LYS A 260 21.80 -0.59 -21.17
C LYS A 260 23.01 -1.17 -20.46
N GLN A 261 23.93 -0.33 -19.98
CA GLN A 261 25.13 -0.82 -19.31
C GLN A 261 24.77 -1.18 -17.88
N THR A 262 24.07 -0.30 -17.16
CA THR A 262 23.58 -0.57 -15.80
C THR A 262 22.58 -1.72 -15.78
N ILE A 263 21.67 -1.84 -16.76
CA ILE A 263 20.76 -3.01 -16.89
C ILE A 263 21.55 -4.34 -16.91
N LYS A 264 22.64 -4.41 -17.66
CA LYS A 264 23.46 -5.63 -17.74
C LYS A 264 24.20 -5.94 -16.43
N VAL A 265 24.65 -4.91 -15.72
CA VAL A 265 25.26 -5.06 -14.39
C VAL A 265 24.24 -5.60 -13.41
N LEU A 266 23.03 -5.03 -13.39
CA LEU A 266 21.95 -5.48 -12.51
C LEU A 266 21.56 -6.94 -12.76
N GLN A 267 21.48 -7.35 -14.03
CA GLN A 267 21.22 -8.74 -14.39
C GLN A 267 22.34 -9.67 -13.91
N ARG A 268 23.61 -9.33 -14.22
CA ARG A 268 24.78 -10.15 -13.88
C ARG A 268 24.98 -10.28 -12.36
N ASP A 269 24.82 -9.20 -11.62
CA ASP A 269 25.24 -9.14 -10.22
C ASP A 269 24.11 -9.50 -9.25
N PHE A 270 22.85 -9.28 -9.63
CA PHE A 270 21.71 -9.48 -8.73
C PHE A 270 20.77 -10.57 -9.25
N ILE A 271 20.23 -10.45 -10.47
CA ILE A 271 19.28 -11.45 -11.01
C ILE A 271 19.92 -12.84 -11.11
N ASP A 272 21.14 -12.95 -11.65
CA ASP A 272 21.86 -14.23 -11.75
C ASP A 272 22.18 -14.86 -10.37
N ASN A 273 22.17 -14.05 -9.31
CA ASN A 273 22.30 -14.48 -7.91
C ASN A 273 20.95 -14.66 -7.19
N GLY A 274 19.83 -14.57 -7.91
CA GLY A 274 18.48 -14.72 -7.35
C GLY A 274 17.99 -13.51 -6.54
N ILE A 275 18.69 -12.37 -6.62
CA ILE A 275 18.31 -11.12 -5.96
C ILE A 275 17.43 -10.30 -6.91
N PRO A 276 16.20 -9.95 -6.53
CA PRO A 276 15.30 -9.17 -7.38
C PRO A 276 15.76 -7.72 -7.53
N VAL A 277 15.42 -7.15 -8.68
CA VAL A 277 15.71 -5.75 -9.03
C VAL A 277 14.39 -4.99 -9.14
N PHE A 278 14.24 -3.98 -8.30
CA PHE A 278 13.13 -3.03 -8.29
C PHE A 278 13.54 -1.79 -9.10
N VAL A 279 12.69 -1.33 -10.00
CA VAL A 279 12.99 -0.17 -10.84
C VAL A 279 11.91 0.88 -10.64
N VAL A 280 12.31 2.06 -10.20
CA VAL A 280 11.41 3.22 -10.10
C VAL A 280 11.85 4.30 -11.06
N ASP A 281 10.95 4.68 -11.97
CA ASP A 281 11.17 5.84 -12.82
C ASP A 281 10.03 6.83 -12.62
N TYR A 282 10.37 8.13 -12.63
CA TYR A 282 9.43 9.22 -12.41
C TYR A 282 8.64 9.53 -13.69
N ILE A 283 7.63 8.71 -13.97
CA ILE A 283 6.90 8.68 -15.23
C ILE A 283 5.40 8.84 -14.99
N SER A 284 4.81 9.76 -15.73
CA SER A 284 3.36 9.93 -15.80
C SER A 284 2.82 9.70 -17.21
N GLY A 285 1.55 9.30 -17.28
CA GLY A 285 0.79 9.08 -18.51
C GLY A 285 0.76 7.62 -18.94
N LYS A 286 -0.46 7.08 -19.07
CA LYS A 286 -0.77 5.67 -19.34
C LYS A 286 0.15 4.99 -20.37
N LYS A 287 0.26 5.55 -21.58
CA LYS A 287 1.09 4.96 -22.65
C LYS A 287 2.58 4.87 -22.31
N ARG A 288 3.10 5.83 -21.53
CA ARG A 288 4.50 5.82 -21.10
C ARG A 288 4.72 4.80 -20.00
N VAL A 289 3.77 4.69 -19.07
CA VAL A 289 3.79 3.69 -18.00
C VAL A 289 3.69 2.28 -18.56
N GLU A 290 2.79 2.02 -19.51
CA GLU A 290 2.68 0.72 -20.19
C GLU A 290 4.00 0.33 -20.89
N ALA A 291 4.59 1.25 -21.67
CA ALA A 291 5.86 1.01 -22.34
C ALA A 291 7.03 0.79 -21.36
N PHE A 292 7.05 1.54 -20.25
CA PHE A 292 8.01 1.36 -19.18
C PHE A 292 7.89 -0.04 -18.57
N ASN A 293 6.68 -0.42 -18.15
CA ASN A 293 6.41 -1.73 -17.55
C ASN A 293 6.82 -2.87 -18.47
N GLU A 294 6.48 -2.80 -19.76
CA GLU A 294 6.90 -3.80 -20.75
C GLU A 294 8.42 -3.95 -20.86
N MET A 295 9.17 -2.85 -20.88
CA MET A 295 10.63 -2.88 -20.96
C MET A 295 11.26 -3.46 -19.69
N VAL A 296 10.82 -3.00 -18.52
CA VAL A 296 11.34 -3.42 -17.21
C VAL A 296 11.08 -4.91 -16.98
N LEU A 297 9.85 -5.37 -17.21
CA LEU A 297 9.48 -6.78 -17.06
C LEU A 297 10.24 -7.68 -18.04
N LYS A 298 10.50 -7.21 -19.26
CA LYS A 298 11.27 -7.96 -20.25
C LYS A 298 12.72 -8.19 -19.81
N ASP A 299 13.29 -7.26 -19.06
CA ASP A 299 14.64 -7.39 -18.52
C ASP A 299 14.70 -8.18 -17.20
N GLY A 300 13.54 -8.66 -16.70
CA GLY A 300 13.44 -9.49 -15.49
C GLY A 300 13.31 -8.70 -14.20
N PHE A 301 13.00 -7.40 -14.28
CA PHE A 301 12.90 -6.49 -13.14
C PHE A 301 11.44 -6.20 -12.77
N ILE A 302 11.22 -5.51 -11.63
CA ILE A 302 9.90 -5.18 -11.10
C ILE A 302 9.66 -3.66 -11.18
N PRO A 303 8.74 -3.18 -12.03
CA PRO A 303 8.53 -1.75 -12.22
C PRO A 303 7.68 -1.11 -11.12
N PHE A 304 7.99 0.15 -10.79
CA PHE A 304 7.10 1.11 -10.15
C PHE A 304 7.21 2.45 -10.88
N ALA A 305 6.16 2.89 -11.55
CA ALA A 305 6.17 4.17 -12.27
C ALA A 305 5.72 5.31 -11.34
N ALA A 306 6.63 5.89 -10.55
CA ALA A 306 6.27 6.99 -9.66
C ALA A 306 5.75 8.20 -10.46
N PRO A 307 4.59 8.81 -10.12
CA PRO A 307 4.07 9.94 -10.89
C PRO A 307 5.00 11.16 -10.87
N HIS A 308 5.58 11.41 -9.70
CA HIS A 308 6.41 12.57 -9.37
C HIS A 308 7.53 12.17 -8.40
N ARG A 309 8.61 12.94 -8.41
CA ARG A 309 9.78 12.73 -7.53
C ARG A 309 9.52 13.04 -6.06
N ASP A 310 8.43 13.76 -5.80
CA ASP A 310 7.97 14.06 -4.44
C ASP A 310 7.56 12.80 -3.67
N LEU A 311 7.32 11.66 -4.34
CA LEU A 311 6.92 10.39 -3.72
C LEU A 311 5.79 10.57 -2.69
N ASP A 312 4.82 11.41 -3.04
CA ASP A 312 3.72 11.81 -2.16
C ASP A 312 2.41 11.03 -2.41
N LYS A 313 2.48 10.03 -3.31
CA LYS A 313 1.34 9.27 -3.79
C LYS A 313 1.72 7.86 -4.24
N LEU A 314 1.08 6.85 -3.64
CA LEU A 314 1.06 5.48 -4.16
C LEU A 314 0.17 5.35 -5.40
N ILE A 315 0.64 4.56 -6.37
CA ILE A 315 -0.14 4.13 -7.52
C ILE A 315 -0.02 2.62 -7.74
N GLY A 316 -1.07 2.03 -8.28
CA GLY A 316 -1.16 0.64 -8.68
C GLY A 316 -0.24 0.30 -9.85
N THR A 317 -0.05 -1.01 -10.05
CA THR A 317 1.23 -1.53 -10.56
C THR A 317 1.27 -1.80 -12.05
N HIS A 318 0.15 -1.62 -12.78
CA HIS A 318 0.10 -1.93 -14.21
C HIS A 318 -0.42 -0.77 -15.08
N ASP A 319 -1.17 0.17 -14.52
CA ASP A 319 -1.92 1.18 -15.25
C ASP A 319 -2.03 2.54 -14.53
N GLY A 320 -1.51 2.63 -13.30
CA GLY A 320 -1.61 3.83 -12.46
C GLY A 320 -2.93 4.00 -11.71
N GLU A 321 -3.70 2.92 -11.51
CA GLU A 321 -4.94 2.90 -10.70
C GLU A 321 -4.66 3.02 -9.18
N PRO A 322 -5.67 3.25 -8.31
CA PRO A 322 -5.47 3.41 -6.87
C PRO A 322 -4.88 2.17 -6.20
N ALA A 323 -4.00 2.41 -5.24
CA ALA A 323 -3.23 1.40 -4.55
C ALA A 323 -4.03 0.60 -3.49
N TYR A 324 -5.37 0.52 -3.48
CA TYR A 324 -6.07 0.21 -2.21
C TYR A 324 -7.08 -0.98 -2.07
N ILE A 325 -7.44 -1.82 -3.07
CA ILE A 325 -8.04 -3.18 -2.83
C ILE A 325 -7.71 -4.17 -3.98
N LYS A 326 -7.49 -5.47 -3.70
CA LYS A 326 -7.81 -6.53 -4.69
C LYS A 326 -8.54 -7.77 -4.09
N PRO A 327 -9.81 -8.01 -4.44
CA PRO A 327 -10.63 -9.13 -3.96
C PRO A 327 -10.38 -10.49 -4.66
N SER A 328 -10.97 -11.59 -4.15
CA SER A 328 -10.77 -12.98 -4.59
C SER A 328 -12.05 -13.84 -4.66
N GLU A 329 -12.05 -14.97 -5.38
CA GLU A 329 -13.20 -15.92 -5.48
C GLU A 329 -13.39 -16.82 -4.23
N ARG A 330 -12.94 -16.37 -3.05
CA ARG A 330 -13.09 -17.07 -1.75
C ARG A 330 -13.59 -16.08 -0.71
N VAL A 331 -14.02 -16.61 0.44
CA VAL A 331 -14.35 -15.83 1.63
C VAL A 331 -13.30 -14.75 1.93
N ASP A 332 -13.64 -13.48 1.71
CA ASP A 332 -12.85 -12.28 1.92
C ASP A 332 -13.34 -11.49 3.14
N ASN A 333 -12.46 -10.66 3.73
CA ASN A 333 -12.88 -9.62 4.68
C ASN A 333 -12.33 -8.29 4.17
N LEU A 334 -13.18 -7.49 3.54
CA LEU A 334 -12.81 -6.25 2.86
C LEU A 334 -13.27 -5.07 3.71
N ARG A 335 -12.44 -4.03 3.78
CA ARG A 335 -12.70 -2.88 4.64
C ARG A 335 -12.38 -1.58 3.94
N GLY A 336 -13.37 -0.73 3.73
CA GLY A 336 -13.24 0.62 3.20
C GLY A 336 -12.42 1.54 4.11
N SER A 337 -12.31 2.79 3.68
CA SER A 337 -11.67 3.86 4.42
C SER A 337 -12.75 4.78 5.01
N ASN A 338 -12.47 6.06 5.21
CA ASN A 338 -13.48 7.04 5.58
C ASN A 338 -14.01 7.81 4.36
N LEU A 339 -13.99 7.19 3.19
CA LEU A 339 -14.38 7.77 1.90
C LEU A 339 -15.38 6.86 1.22
N ALA A 340 -16.13 7.38 0.24
CA ALA A 340 -16.99 6.54 -0.58
C ALA A 340 -16.17 5.56 -1.46
N GLU A 341 -16.34 4.26 -1.27
CA GLU A 341 -15.67 3.19 -1.99
C GLU A 341 -16.61 2.29 -2.81
N THR A 342 -15.99 1.43 -3.62
CA THR A 342 -16.69 0.30 -4.25
C THR A 342 -15.87 -0.94 -3.98
N VAL A 343 -16.48 -1.91 -3.31
CA VAL A 343 -15.83 -3.12 -2.81
C VAL A 343 -16.60 -4.31 -3.35
N ASP A 344 -15.92 -5.18 -4.10
CA ASP A 344 -16.52 -6.36 -4.74
C ASP A 344 -15.87 -7.61 -4.15
N GLY A 345 -16.62 -8.41 -3.39
CA GLY A 345 -16.16 -9.64 -2.75
C GLY A 345 -15.96 -10.82 -3.71
N LEU A 346 -16.44 -10.72 -4.97
CA LEU A 346 -16.46 -11.77 -5.98
C LEU A 346 -17.24 -13.03 -5.55
N GLY A 347 -16.62 -13.96 -4.85
CA GLY A 347 -17.26 -15.21 -4.46
C GLY A 347 -16.71 -15.67 -3.13
N GLY A 348 -17.50 -16.35 -2.32
CA GLY A 348 -17.18 -16.53 -0.91
C GLY A 348 -18.34 -16.09 -0.03
N ASN A 349 -18.19 -16.35 1.26
CA ASN A 349 -19.10 -15.86 2.30
C ASN A 349 -18.37 -14.70 3.01
N ASP A 350 -18.33 -13.55 2.37
CA ASP A 350 -17.47 -12.42 2.64
C ASP A 350 -17.97 -11.56 3.80
N ARG A 351 -17.09 -10.74 4.34
CA ARG A 351 -17.46 -9.62 5.21
C ARG A 351 -16.94 -8.34 4.60
N ILE A 352 -17.80 -7.36 4.38
CA ILE A 352 -17.42 -6.10 3.78
C ILE A 352 -17.86 -4.97 4.73
N ASP A 353 -16.92 -4.15 5.17
CA ASP A 353 -17.13 -3.01 6.09
C ASP A 353 -16.74 -1.72 5.38
N GLY A 354 -17.71 -0.95 4.88
CA GLY A 354 -17.50 0.30 4.15
C GLY A 354 -16.92 1.43 5.01
N ARG A 355 -17.31 1.47 6.29
CA ARG A 355 -16.94 2.45 7.32
C ARG A 355 -17.55 3.82 7.04
N ASP A 356 -16.77 4.88 6.79
CA ASP A 356 -17.39 6.20 6.55
C ASP A 356 -17.38 6.45 5.04
N GLY A 357 -18.43 7.06 4.48
CA GLY A 357 -18.54 7.24 3.04
C GLY A 357 -19.88 6.77 2.51
N ASN A 358 -20.15 7.03 1.24
CA ASN A 358 -21.36 6.51 0.56
C ASN A 358 -20.92 5.36 -0.35
N ASP A 359 -20.84 4.17 0.21
CA ASP A 359 -20.17 3.02 -0.37
C ASP A 359 -21.05 2.21 -1.31
N ARG A 360 -20.40 1.40 -2.16
CA ARG A 360 -21.05 0.35 -2.94
C ARG A 360 -20.41 -0.99 -2.61
N LEU A 361 -21.10 -1.80 -1.84
CA LEU A 361 -20.58 -3.08 -1.36
C LEU A 361 -21.30 -4.20 -2.12
N PHE A 362 -20.53 -5.06 -2.78
CA PHE A 362 -21.01 -6.23 -3.50
C PHE A 362 -20.43 -7.47 -2.82
N GLY A 363 -21.27 -8.31 -2.24
CA GLY A 363 -20.85 -9.57 -1.60
C GLY A 363 -20.43 -10.61 -2.63
N GLY A 364 -21.25 -10.79 -3.66
CA GLY A 364 -20.92 -11.67 -4.77
C GLY A 364 -21.57 -13.03 -4.59
N ALA A 365 -20.81 -14.12 -4.57
CA ALA A 365 -21.38 -15.47 -4.47
C ALA A 365 -21.07 -16.18 -3.14
N GLY A 366 -21.98 -16.15 -2.19
CA GLY A 366 -22.03 -16.95 -0.97
C GLY A 366 -22.88 -16.26 0.09
N ASP A 367 -22.82 -16.70 1.35
CA ASP A 367 -23.56 -16.05 2.43
C ASP A 367 -22.72 -14.92 3.05
N ASP A 368 -22.90 -13.69 2.56
CA ASP A 368 -22.08 -12.52 2.84
C ASP A 368 -22.59 -11.70 4.05
N ARG A 369 -21.74 -10.80 4.56
CA ARG A 369 -22.10 -9.79 5.55
C ARG A 369 -21.58 -8.43 5.12
N LEU A 370 -22.47 -7.52 4.76
CA LEU A 370 -22.13 -6.17 4.36
C LEU A 370 -22.54 -5.21 5.47
N LEU A 371 -21.62 -4.34 5.87
CA LEU A 371 -21.81 -3.21 6.77
C LEU A 371 -21.43 -1.96 5.98
N GLY A 372 -22.40 -1.10 5.68
CA GLY A 372 -22.16 0.19 5.02
C GLY A 372 -21.35 1.11 5.93
N GLY A 373 -21.95 1.49 7.05
CA GLY A 373 -21.31 2.31 8.08
C GLY A 373 -21.90 3.72 8.11
N ASP A 374 -21.09 4.77 8.23
CA ASP A 374 -21.55 6.16 8.20
C ASP A 374 -21.66 6.66 6.76
N GLY A 375 -22.87 6.92 6.27
CA GLY A 375 -23.15 7.52 4.97
C GLY A 375 -24.34 6.85 4.29
N ASN A 376 -24.56 7.18 3.02
CA ASN A 376 -25.67 6.64 2.23
C ASN A 376 -25.13 5.52 1.33
N ASP A 377 -25.21 4.29 1.80
CA ASP A 377 -24.54 3.14 1.20
C ASP A 377 -25.45 2.36 0.26
N ARG A 378 -24.84 1.59 -0.64
CA ARG A 378 -25.54 0.65 -1.53
C ARG A 378 -24.98 -0.74 -1.34
N LEU A 379 -25.77 -1.63 -0.76
CA LEU A 379 -25.38 -2.99 -0.43
C LEU A 379 -26.09 -3.98 -1.35
N ASN A 380 -25.32 -4.79 -2.07
CA ASN A 380 -25.81 -5.94 -2.84
C ASN A 380 -25.16 -7.20 -2.26
N GLY A 381 -25.95 -8.06 -1.64
CA GLY A 381 -25.48 -9.34 -1.13
C GLY A 381 -25.04 -10.28 -2.26
N GLY A 382 -25.86 -10.42 -3.30
CA GLY A 382 -25.58 -11.26 -4.45
C GLY A 382 -26.24 -12.64 -4.32
N LEU A 383 -25.50 -13.72 -4.51
CA LEU A 383 -25.99 -15.09 -4.44
C LEU A 383 -25.73 -15.70 -3.07
N GLY A 384 -26.74 -15.89 -2.25
CA GLY A 384 -26.65 -16.59 -0.96
C GLY A 384 -27.56 -15.97 0.07
N LYS A 385 -27.32 -16.26 1.35
CA LYS A 385 -28.09 -15.70 2.46
C LYS A 385 -27.28 -14.62 3.13
N ASP A 386 -27.49 -13.39 2.68
CA ASP A 386 -26.63 -12.29 3.07
C ASP A 386 -27.18 -11.58 4.30
N ARG A 387 -26.31 -10.90 5.03
CA ARG A 387 -26.68 -10.02 6.14
C ARG A 387 -26.21 -8.61 5.81
N LEU A 388 -27.16 -7.72 5.56
CA LEU A 388 -26.90 -6.36 5.10
C LEU A 388 -27.24 -5.40 6.25
N THR A 389 -26.27 -4.59 6.65
CA THR A 389 -26.40 -3.56 7.69
C THR A 389 -26.04 -2.24 7.03
N GLY A 390 -27.00 -1.34 6.88
CA GLY A 390 -26.79 -0.06 6.23
C GLY A 390 -25.88 0.83 7.07
N GLY A 391 -26.23 1.01 8.34
CA GLY A 391 -25.53 1.90 9.25
C GLY A 391 -26.25 3.25 9.38
N ALA A 392 -25.48 4.33 9.44
CA ALA A 392 -26.00 5.67 9.62
C ALA A 392 -26.11 6.40 8.28
N GLY A 393 -27.32 6.56 7.76
CA GLY A 393 -27.61 7.34 6.57
C GLY A 393 -28.72 6.70 5.77
N ALA A 394 -28.95 7.19 4.56
CA ALA A 394 -30.02 6.71 3.68
C ALA A 394 -29.49 5.61 2.76
N ASP A 395 -29.70 4.35 3.16
CA ASP A 395 -29.07 3.20 2.53
C ASP A 395 -29.95 2.52 1.49
N GLN A 396 -29.33 1.79 0.56
CA GLN A 396 -29.98 1.06 -0.52
C GLN A 396 -29.61 -0.41 -0.49
N PHE A 397 -30.60 -1.28 -0.28
CA PHE A 397 -30.42 -2.73 -0.31
C PHE A 397 -30.88 -3.29 -1.66
N VAL A 398 -29.98 -3.90 -2.42
CA VAL A 398 -30.20 -4.26 -3.83
C VAL A 398 -30.44 -5.75 -3.98
N PHE A 399 -31.47 -6.10 -4.76
CA PHE A 399 -31.80 -7.46 -5.12
C PHE A 399 -31.86 -7.59 -6.65
N ASP A 400 -30.81 -8.18 -7.23
CA ASP A 400 -30.67 -8.46 -8.67
C ASP A 400 -30.35 -9.94 -8.98
N THR A 401 -30.44 -10.80 -7.96
CA THR A 401 -30.30 -12.25 -8.10
C THR A 401 -31.63 -12.95 -7.84
N LYS A 402 -31.79 -14.14 -8.44
CA LYS A 402 -33.06 -14.87 -8.40
C LYS A 402 -33.41 -15.28 -6.95
N PRO A 403 -34.57 -14.86 -6.41
CA PRO A 403 -35.03 -15.29 -5.09
C PRO A 403 -35.18 -16.79 -4.97
N GLY A 404 -34.94 -17.31 -3.77
CA GLY A 404 -35.14 -18.73 -3.48
C GLY A 404 -34.79 -19.07 -2.04
N LYS A 405 -35.10 -20.30 -1.61
CA LYS A 405 -34.81 -20.74 -0.23
C LYS A 405 -33.34 -20.68 0.17
N ALA A 406 -32.44 -20.65 -0.81
CA ALA A 406 -31.00 -20.51 -0.65
C ALA A 406 -30.51 -19.07 -0.85
N ASN A 407 -31.39 -18.14 -1.23
CA ASN A 407 -31.10 -16.76 -1.58
C ASN A 407 -32.07 -15.82 -0.84
N ILE A 408 -31.97 -15.80 0.49
CA ILE A 408 -32.84 -15.01 1.37
C ILE A 408 -31.95 -14.18 2.28
N ASP A 409 -31.96 -12.88 2.06
CA ASP A 409 -31.10 -11.97 2.81
C ASP A 409 -31.80 -11.49 4.07
N THR A 410 -31.00 -10.98 4.99
CA THR A 410 -31.46 -10.31 6.20
C THR A 410 -30.93 -8.88 6.17
N ILE A 411 -31.83 -7.91 6.06
CA ILE A 411 -31.49 -6.51 6.30
C ILE A 411 -31.65 -6.25 7.79
N VAL A 412 -30.58 -5.80 8.44
CA VAL A 412 -30.42 -5.84 9.90
C VAL A 412 -31.02 -4.61 10.59
N ASP A 413 -30.90 -3.44 9.98
CA ASP A 413 -31.12 -2.14 10.63
C ASP A 413 -31.97 -1.16 9.81
N PHE A 414 -32.75 -1.66 8.85
CA PHE A 414 -33.58 -0.84 7.96
C PHE A 414 -34.37 0.26 8.68
N GLU A 415 -34.10 1.51 8.33
CA GLU A 415 -34.78 2.69 8.84
C GLU A 415 -35.86 3.16 7.86
N VAL A 416 -37.13 2.98 8.24
CA VAL A 416 -38.30 3.32 7.40
C VAL A 416 -38.32 4.80 7.04
N GLY A 417 -38.52 5.10 5.76
CA GLY A 417 -38.52 6.47 5.24
C GLY A 417 -37.12 7.12 5.11
N GLN A 418 -36.06 6.39 5.46
CA GLN A 418 -34.66 6.79 5.22
C GLN A 418 -34.00 5.83 4.23
N ASP A 419 -34.10 4.52 4.48
CA ASP A 419 -33.54 3.47 3.63
C ASP A 419 -34.50 3.06 2.52
N SER A 420 -33.97 2.34 1.52
CA SER A 420 -34.75 1.84 0.39
C SER A 420 -34.33 0.43 -0.04
N ILE A 421 -35.31 -0.35 -0.52
CA ILE A 421 -35.11 -1.67 -1.11
C ILE A 421 -35.24 -1.56 -2.62
N ARG A 422 -34.27 -2.10 -3.35
CA ARG A 422 -34.18 -1.98 -4.81
C ARG A 422 -34.32 -3.33 -5.48
N LEU A 423 -35.22 -3.43 -6.46
CA LEU A 423 -35.58 -4.69 -7.12
C LEU A 423 -35.31 -4.62 -8.62
N ASP A 424 -34.55 -5.56 -9.18
CA ASP A 424 -34.34 -5.64 -10.63
C ASP A 424 -35.59 -6.18 -11.34
N TYR A 425 -36.22 -5.42 -12.26
CA TYR A 425 -37.46 -5.86 -12.94
C TYR A 425 -37.29 -7.14 -13.79
N LYS A 426 -36.04 -7.49 -14.18
CA LYS A 426 -35.77 -8.73 -14.92
C LYS A 426 -35.85 -9.96 -14.01
N ILE A 427 -35.61 -9.75 -12.72
CA ILE A 427 -35.72 -10.79 -11.69
C ILE A 427 -37.14 -10.81 -11.12
N PHE A 428 -37.66 -9.64 -10.79
CA PHE A 428 -39.00 -9.42 -10.24
C PHE A 428 -39.98 -9.05 -11.35
N ALA A 429 -40.20 -10.00 -12.27
CA ALA A 429 -41.05 -9.82 -13.45
C ALA A 429 -42.48 -9.34 -13.14
N GLY A 430 -43.03 -8.52 -14.03
CA GLY A 430 -44.36 -7.91 -13.85
C GLY A 430 -44.34 -6.63 -13.01
N LEU A 431 -43.15 -6.20 -12.55
CA LEU A 431 -42.89 -4.85 -12.11
C LEU A 431 -42.25 -4.05 -13.26
N ASP A 432 -42.69 -2.81 -13.44
CA ASP A 432 -42.08 -1.87 -14.39
C ASP A 432 -40.99 -1.03 -13.68
N ASP A 433 -39.96 -0.64 -14.42
CA ASP A 433 -38.89 0.26 -13.95
C ASP A 433 -39.48 1.58 -13.41
N GLY A 434 -39.08 1.96 -12.20
CA GLY A 434 -39.58 3.14 -11.49
C GLY A 434 -40.09 2.86 -10.07
N PRO A 435 -40.88 3.80 -9.50
CA PRO A 435 -41.49 3.61 -8.19
C PRO A 435 -42.39 2.38 -8.18
N LEU A 436 -42.37 1.61 -7.10
CA LEU A 436 -43.27 0.48 -6.94
C LEU A 436 -44.73 1.01 -6.92
N PRO A 437 -45.63 0.54 -7.80
CA PRO A 437 -47.03 0.94 -7.74
C PRO A 437 -47.66 0.50 -6.42
N ALA A 438 -48.49 1.35 -5.82
CA ALA A 438 -49.21 0.97 -4.59
C ALA A 438 -50.10 -0.27 -4.76
N SER A 439 -50.56 -0.55 -5.98
CA SER A 439 -51.29 -1.78 -6.32
C SER A 439 -50.43 -3.04 -6.36
N ALA A 440 -49.11 -2.90 -6.35
CA ALA A 440 -48.16 -4.02 -6.40
C ALA A 440 -47.57 -4.35 -5.02
N PHE A 441 -47.93 -3.61 -3.96
CA PHE A 441 -47.42 -3.79 -2.61
C PHE A 441 -48.55 -4.05 -1.62
N VAL A 442 -48.39 -5.08 -0.79
CA VAL A 442 -49.34 -5.37 0.28
C VAL A 442 -48.65 -5.79 1.58
N VAL A 443 -49.17 -5.30 2.70
CA VAL A 443 -48.78 -5.76 4.04
C VAL A 443 -49.73 -6.88 4.47
N ALA A 444 -49.33 -8.13 4.19
CA ALA A 444 -50.17 -9.31 4.43
C ALA A 444 -49.35 -10.61 4.55
N THR A 445 -50.03 -11.71 4.87
CA THR A 445 -49.43 -13.05 4.89
C THR A 445 -49.48 -13.75 3.53
N GLN A 446 -50.09 -13.14 2.50
CA GLN A 446 -50.18 -13.59 1.11
C GLN A 446 -50.71 -12.42 0.26
N ALA A 447 -50.63 -12.52 -1.06
CA ALA A 447 -51.29 -11.54 -1.94
C ALA A 447 -52.81 -11.56 -1.78
N VAL A 448 -53.43 -10.42 -2.06
CA VAL A 448 -54.84 -10.12 -1.83
C VAL A 448 -55.59 -9.87 -3.14
N ASP A 449 -54.91 -9.36 -4.17
CA ASP A 449 -55.44 -9.19 -5.53
C ASP A 449 -54.43 -9.61 -6.61
N ASP A 450 -54.83 -9.59 -7.88
CA ASP A 450 -54.00 -10.07 -9.01
C ASP A 450 -52.79 -9.15 -9.33
N ASP A 451 -52.69 -7.97 -8.69
CA ASP A 451 -51.66 -6.96 -8.95
C ASP A 451 -50.55 -6.95 -7.88
N ASP A 452 -50.80 -7.50 -6.70
CA ASP A 452 -49.81 -7.63 -5.61
C ASP A 452 -48.56 -8.41 -6.04
N ARG A 453 -47.39 -7.77 -6.11
CA ARG A 453 -46.12 -8.45 -6.44
C ARG A 453 -45.20 -8.57 -5.23
N ILE A 454 -45.21 -7.60 -4.33
CA ILE A 454 -44.36 -7.54 -3.14
C ILE A 454 -45.25 -7.63 -1.90
N ILE A 455 -45.01 -8.64 -1.09
CA ILE A 455 -45.79 -8.93 0.12
C ILE A 455 -44.88 -8.78 1.34
N TYR A 456 -45.22 -7.87 2.25
CA TYR A 456 -44.54 -7.72 3.54
C TYR A 456 -45.37 -8.33 4.67
N ASN A 457 -44.81 -9.34 5.34
CA ASN A 457 -45.41 -9.90 6.54
C ASN A 457 -44.85 -9.18 7.78
N SER A 458 -45.56 -8.16 8.26
CA SER A 458 -45.14 -7.32 9.39
C SER A 458 -44.97 -8.07 10.72
N GLU A 459 -45.63 -9.22 10.92
CA GLU A 459 -45.45 -10.03 12.13
C GLU A 459 -44.08 -10.71 12.18
N THR A 460 -43.53 -11.03 11.01
CA THR A 460 -42.29 -11.82 10.88
C THR A 460 -41.12 -11.02 10.30
N GLY A 461 -41.39 -9.88 9.68
CA GLY A 461 -40.42 -9.11 8.91
C GLY A 461 -40.11 -9.68 7.51
N ALA A 462 -40.76 -10.77 7.09
CA ALA A 462 -40.45 -11.43 5.83
C ALA A 462 -41.01 -10.68 4.61
N LEU A 463 -40.18 -10.54 3.57
CA LEU A 463 -40.55 -9.99 2.27
C LEU A 463 -40.62 -11.10 1.22
N TYR A 464 -41.74 -11.15 0.51
CA TYR A 464 -42.00 -12.13 -0.53
C TYR A 464 -42.27 -11.46 -1.87
N TYR A 465 -41.87 -12.14 -2.93
CA TYR A 465 -42.24 -11.85 -4.29
C TYR A 465 -43.26 -12.89 -4.79
N ASP A 466 -44.38 -12.43 -5.31
CA ASP A 466 -45.40 -13.25 -5.96
C ASP A 466 -45.47 -12.92 -7.46
N ALA A 467 -45.07 -13.87 -8.30
CA ALA A 467 -44.89 -13.64 -9.73
C ALA A 467 -46.21 -13.59 -10.52
N ASP A 468 -47.25 -14.29 -10.05
CA ASP A 468 -48.58 -14.22 -10.67
C ASP A 468 -49.49 -13.19 -10.00
N GLY A 469 -49.08 -12.74 -8.81
CA GLY A 469 -49.76 -11.79 -7.94
C GLY A 469 -51.06 -12.24 -7.33
N SER A 470 -51.79 -13.16 -7.94
CA SER A 470 -53.12 -13.62 -7.49
C SER A 470 -53.17 -14.28 -6.11
N GLY A 471 -52.02 -14.56 -5.48
CA GLY A 471 -51.93 -15.35 -4.25
C GLY A 471 -52.30 -16.83 -4.41
N SER A 472 -52.66 -17.24 -5.64
CA SER A 472 -52.94 -18.63 -5.99
C SER A 472 -51.67 -19.43 -6.32
N GLY A 473 -50.60 -18.71 -6.71
CA GLY A 473 -49.26 -19.24 -6.93
C GLY A 473 -48.40 -19.37 -5.67
N SER A 474 -47.17 -19.86 -5.86
CA SER A 474 -46.18 -19.92 -4.80
C SER A 474 -45.35 -18.63 -4.78
N ARG A 475 -45.56 -17.80 -3.76
CA ARG A 475 -44.65 -16.70 -3.44
C ARG A 475 -43.26 -17.21 -3.01
N VAL A 476 -42.23 -16.41 -3.27
CA VAL A 476 -40.84 -16.71 -2.91
C VAL A 476 -40.31 -15.64 -1.98
N GLN A 477 -39.78 -16.04 -0.82
CA GLN A 477 -39.13 -15.10 0.08
C GLN A 477 -37.79 -14.68 -0.51
N PHE A 478 -37.49 -13.37 -0.48
CA PHE A 478 -36.21 -12.82 -0.95
C PHE A 478 -35.44 -12.09 0.15
N ALA A 479 -36.14 -11.54 1.15
CA ALA A 479 -35.50 -10.85 2.26
C ALA A 479 -36.27 -11.01 3.58
N ALA A 480 -35.62 -10.65 4.67
CA ALA A 480 -36.20 -10.47 5.99
C ALA A 480 -35.66 -9.19 6.63
N LEU A 481 -36.54 -8.50 7.34
CA LEU A 481 -36.29 -7.27 8.09
C LEU A 481 -36.64 -7.49 9.57
N ALA A 482 -36.42 -6.47 10.40
CA ALA A 482 -37.03 -6.45 11.73
C ALA A 482 -38.58 -6.54 11.62
N PRO A 483 -39.25 -7.31 12.51
CA PRO A 483 -40.71 -7.35 12.55
C PRO A 483 -41.28 -6.02 13.06
N GLY A 484 -42.48 -5.69 12.62
CA GLY A 484 -43.24 -4.52 13.10
C GLY A 484 -42.89 -3.19 12.42
N LEU A 485 -42.07 -3.18 11.36
CA LEU A 485 -41.83 -1.98 10.56
C LEU A 485 -43.11 -1.58 9.80
N THR A 486 -43.29 -0.29 9.54
CA THR A 486 -44.45 0.25 8.83
C THR A 486 -44.09 0.54 7.37
N LEU A 487 -43.77 -0.50 6.61
CA LEU A 487 -43.36 -0.33 5.21
C LEU A 487 -44.52 0.11 4.31
N THR A 488 -44.20 0.93 3.31
CA THR A 488 -45.08 1.34 2.21
C THR A 488 -44.39 1.09 0.86
N GLU A 489 -45.13 1.23 -0.23
CA GLU A 489 -44.57 1.10 -1.59
C GLU A 489 -43.41 2.06 -1.85
N SER A 490 -43.37 3.20 -1.15
CA SER A 490 -42.30 4.20 -1.24
C SER A 490 -40.96 3.74 -0.68
N ASP A 491 -40.92 2.70 0.15
CA ASP A 491 -39.65 2.10 0.63
C ASP A 491 -39.01 1.21 -0.45
N PHE A 492 -39.69 1.01 -1.59
CA PHE A 492 -39.24 0.18 -2.69
C PHE A 492 -39.02 1.00 -3.96
N THR A 493 -38.03 0.59 -4.76
CA THR A 493 -37.83 1.10 -6.11
C THR A 493 -37.46 -0.05 -7.04
N VAL A 494 -38.03 -0.06 -8.23
CA VAL A 494 -37.75 -1.05 -9.26
C VAL A 494 -36.77 -0.43 -10.27
N PHE A 495 -35.78 -1.19 -10.74
CA PHE A 495 -34.71 -0.68 -11.62
C PHE A 495 -34.30 -1.65 -12.72
#